data_AF-A0A947NEV8-F1
#
_entry.id   AF-A0A947NEV8-F1
#
_cell.length_a   1.000
_cell.length_b   1.000
_cell.length_c   1.000
_cell.angle_alpha   90.00
_cell.angle_beta   90.00
_cell.angle_gamma   90.00
#
_symmetry.space_group_name_H-M   'P 1'
#
loop_
_entity.id
_entity.type
_entity.pdbx_description
1 polymer ?
#
loop_
_entity_poly.entity_id
_entity_poly.type
_entity_poly.pdbx_seq_one_letter_code
_entity_poly.pdbx_strand_id
1 'polypeptide(L)'
;MRYTFIIFSVLLLIFSSALAEEAQLDLSILLKKAEQNNPEIKALEAEIKKQEENVKYTEGDWIPDIRIGGNVYHDDEVAAQHNTTSFSLGITKWFSQGNRIQMAKESLEIAKARLDLLKLQLENEISSVYEDYVLSLKKLEIQKRNYDASLATFNTMKKMLGTGDISPDRMISAQNSLAQYEQSIEIERANKRKTMRKLKELVGGQL
;
A
#
# COMPACT_ATOMS: atom_id res chain seq x y z
N MET A 1 39.16 -38.90 17.82
CA MET A 1 38.58 -37.70 18.45
C MET A 1 38.83 -36.38 17.70
N ARG A 2 39.25 -36.39 16.42
CA ARG A 2 39.50 -35.14 15.65
C ARG A 2 38.31 -34.71 14.78
N TYR A 3 37.44 -35.65 14.38
CA TYR A 3 36.31 -35.36 13.49
C TYR A 3 35.02 -34.94 14.23
N THR A 4 34.87 -35.31 15.51
CA THR A 4 33.72 -34.89 16.34
C THR A 4 33.71 -33.39 16.64
N PHE A 5 34.89 -32.75 16.73
CA PHE A 5 35.01 -31.30 16.91
C PHE A 5 34.66 -30.50 15.65
N ILE A 6 34.97 -31.05 14.46
CA ILE A 6 34.73 -30.38 13.18
C ILE A 6 33.23 -30.40 12.84
N ILE A 7 32.54 -31.52 13.11
CA ILE A 7 31.10 -31.64 12.86
C ILE A 7 30.29 -30.71 13.79
N PHE A 8 30.72 -30.55 15.05
CA PHE A 8 30.07 -29.63 15.99
C PHE A 8 30.29 -28.15 15.61
N SER A 9 31.46 -27.81 15.04
CA SER A 9 31.78 -26.45 14.61
C SER A 9 31.06 -26.03 13.32
N VAL A 10 30.71 -26.97 12.43
CA VAL A 10 29.94 -26.68 11.21
C VAL A 10 28.44 -26.55 11.53
N LEU A 11 27.93 -27.31 12.50
CA LEU A 11 26.53 -27.20 12.92
C LEU A 11 26.23 -25.85 13.63
N LEU A 12 27.22 -25.28 14.31
CA LEU A 12 27.11 -24.00 15.02
C LEU A 12 27.19 -22.78 14.07
N LEU A 13 27.81 -22.94 12.90
CA LEU A 13 27.84 -21.91 11.85
C LEU A 13 26.53 -21.83 11.06
N ILE A 14 25.81 -22.94 10.89
CA ILE A 14 24.51 -22.97 10.19
C ILE A 14 23.38 -22.44 11.10
N PHE A 15 23.51 -22.59 12.42
CA PHE A 15 22.52 -22.06 13.37
C PHE A 15 22.65 -20.54 13.61
N SER A 16 23.85 -19.97 13.41
CA SER A 16 24.07 -18.53 13.56
C SER A 16 23.53 -17.72 12.38
N SER A 17 23.41 -18.30 11.17
CA SER A 17 22.82 -17.63 10.01
C SER A 17 21.29 -17.63 10.03
N ALA A 18 20.65 -18.53 10.80
CA ALA A 18 19.19 -18.59 10.95
C ALA A 18 18.65 -17.62 12.02
N LEU A 19 19.52 -17.03 12.84
CA LEU A 19 19.17 -16.04 13.88
C LEU A 19 19.53 -14.61 13.49
N ALA A 20 20.20 -14.41 12.36
CA ALA A 20 20.68 -13.11 11.89
C ALA A 20 19.84 -12.49 10.76
N GLU A 21 18.78 -13.17 10.33
CA GLU A 21 17.75 -12.60 9.46
C GLU A 21 16.65 -11.96 10.31
N GLU A 22 17.02 -11.08 11.24
CA GLU A 22 16.12 -9.95 11.54
C GLU A 22 16.09 -9.13 10.25
N ALA A 23 15.20 -9.51 9.34
CA ALA A 23 14.98 -8.82 8.08
C ALA A 23 14.84 -7.33 8.38
N GLN A 24 15.91 -6.57 8.13
CA GLN A 24 15.81 -5.14 8.02
C GLN A 24 14.78 -4.91 6.94
N LEU A 25 13.63 -4.39 7.36
CA LEU A 25 12.49 -4.19 6.52
C LEU A 25 12.89 -3.17 5.45
N ASP A 26 13.33 -3.64 4.29
CA ASP A 26 13.83 -2.75 3.25
C ASP A 26 12.64 -2.02 2.61
N LEU A 27 12.73 -0.69 2.58
CA LEU A 27 11.75 0.18 1.94
C LEU A 27 11.48 -0.26 0.50
N SER A 28 12.52 -0.66 -0.24
CA SER A 28 12.38 -1.10 -1.63
C SER A 28 11.48 -2.34 -1.76
N ILE A 29 11.59 -3.28 -0.82
CA ILE A 29 10.78 -4.50 -0.77
C ILE A 29 9.33 -4.16 -0.39
N LEU A 30 9.12 -3.21 0.52
CA LEU A 30 7.78 -2.75 0.90
C LEU A 30 7.04 -2.13 -0.28
N LEU A 31 7.70 -1.24 -1.01
CA LEU A 31 7.14 -0.58 -2.19
C LEU A 31 6.74 -1.62 -3.25
N LYS A 32 7.64 -2.54 -3.58
CA LYS A 32 7.37 -3.59 -4.56
C LYS A 32 6.21 -4.50 -4.15
N LYS A 33 6.14 -4.90 -2.87
CA LYS A 33 5.02 -5.70 -2.38
C LYS A 33 3.70 -4.91 -2.42
N ALA A 34 3.74 -3.62 -2.11
CA ALA A 34 2.56 -2.77 -2.16
C ALA A 34 2.03 -2.63 -3.59
N GLU A 35 2.91 -2.40 -4.57
CA GLU A 35 2.52 -2.38 -5.99
C GLU A 35 1.86 -3.68 -6.45
N GLN A 36 2.37 -4.83 -6.00
CA GLN A 36 1.86 -6.14 -6.40
C GLN A 36 0.52 -6.52 -5.74
N ASN A 37 0.29 -6.07 -4.51
CA ASN A 37 -0.83 -6.54 -3.70
C ASN A 37 -1.95 -5.52 -3.55
N ASN A 38 -1.69 -4.22 -3.78
CA ASN A 38 -2.67 -3.17 -3.54
C ASN A 38 -3.94 -3.34 -4.44
N PRO A 39 -5.13 -3.52 -3.84
CA PRO A 39 -6.37 -3.71 -4.59
C PRO A 39 -6.79 -2.50 -5.42
N GLU A 40 -6.45 -1.29 -4.99
CA GLU A 40 -6.77 -0.04 -5.67
C GLU A 40 -5.90 0.13 -6.93
N ILE A 41 -4.62 -0.25 -6.87
CA ILE A 41 -3.76 -0.36 -8.06
C ILE A 41 -4.38 -1.32 -9.08
N LYS A 42 -4.81 -2.51 -8.64
CA LYS A 42 -5.46 -3.50 -9.53
C LYS A 42 -6.77 -2.98 -10.13
N ALA A 43 -7.55 -2.23 -9.37
CA ALA A 43 -8.78 -1.60 -9.86
C ALA A 43 -8.49 -0.54 -10.93
N LEU A 44 -7.46 0.29 -10.73
CA LEU A 44 -7.04 1.29 -11.72
C LEU A 44 -6.43 0.65 -12.97
N GLU A 45 -5.66 -0.43 -12.84
CA GLU A 45 -5.16 -1.20 -13.98
C GLU A 45 -6.31 -1.80 -14.80
N ALA A 46 -7.35 -2.31 -14.15
CA ALA A 46 -8.55 -2.80 -14.81
C ALA A 46 -9.32 -1.67 -15.52
N GLU A 47 -9.41 -0.49 -14.90
CA GLU A 47 -10.03 0.69 -15.52
C GLU A 47 -9.21 1.18 -16.73
N ILE A 48 -7.88 1.21 -16.66
CA ILE A 48 -7.01 1.52 -17.79
C ILE A 48 -7.28 0.55 -18.94
N LYS A 49 -7.30 -0.75 -18.67
CA LYS A 49 -7.61 -1.77 -19.69
C LYS A 49 -8.98 -1.55 -20.34
N LYS A 50 -9.99 -1.20 -19.54
CA LYS A 50 -11.33 -0.86 -20.06
C LYS A 50 -11.28 0.40 -20.94
N GLN A 51 -10.53 1.42 -20.56
CA GLN A 51 -10.36 2.63 -21.37
C GLN A 51 -9.59 2.36 -22.67
N GLU A 52 -8.58 1.49 -22.64
CA GLU A 52 -7.88 1.03 -23.85
C GLU A 52 -8.82 0.33 -24.82
N GLU A 53 -9.68 -0.58 -24.33
CA GLU A 53 -10.70 -1.23 -25.17
C GLU A 53 -11.74 -0.24 -25.68
N ASN A 54 -12.10 0.78 -24.88
CA ASN A 54 -13.00 1.85 -25.32
C ASN A 54 -12.38 2.72 -26.43
N VAL A 55 -11.08 3.01 -26.37
CA VAL A 55 -10.36 3.69 -27.45
C VAL A 55 -10.41 2.85 -28.72
N LYS A 56 -10.05 1.56 -28.65
CA LYS A 56 -10.12 0.64 -29.81
C LYS A 56 -11.52 0.54 -30.40
N TYR A 57 -12.54 0.43 -29.54
CA TYR A 57 -13.94 0.39 -29.97
C TYR A 57 -14.34 1.69 -30.69
N THR A 58 -13.96 2.85 -30.14
CA THR A 58 -14.28 4.16 -30.72
C THR A 58 -13.53 4.40 -32.03
N GLU A 59 -12.29 3.91 -32.14
CA GLU A 59 -11.53 3.90 -33.39
C GLU A 59 -12.15 2.94 -34.44
N GLY A 60 -12.72 1.81 -34.01
CA GLY A 60 -13.45 0.87 -34.87
C GLY A 60 -14.82 1.38 -35.35
N ASP A 61 -15.52 2.16 -34.50
CA ASP A 61 -16.78 2.87 -34.83
C ASP A 61 -16.54 4.07 -35.79
N TRP A 62 -15.32 4.21 -36.32
CA TRP A 62 -15.00 5.04 -37.50
C TRP A 62 -15.67 4.53 -38.77
N ILE A 63 -15.96 3.22 -38.86
CA ILE A 63 -16.61 2.66 -40.04
C ILE A 63 -18.08 3.12 -40.05
N PRO A 64 -18.56 3.77 -41.15
CA PRO A 64 -19.95 4.19 -41.22
C PRO A 64 -20.89 2.99 -41.10
N ASP A 65 -21.90 3.11 -40.24
CA ASP A 65 -22.96 2.11 -40.14
C ASP A 65 -23.83 2.20 -41.39
N ILE A 66 -23.72 1.18 -42.26
CA ILE A 66 -24.50 1.05 -43.49
C ILE A 66 -25.73 0.21 -43.17
N ARG A 67 -26.89 0.87 -43.08
CA ARG A 67 -28.16 0.16 -42.88
C ARG A 67 -28.93 0.07 -44.18
N ILE A 68 -29.22 -1.17 -44.57
CA ILE A 68 -30.08 -1.52 -45.69
C ILE A 68 -31.39 -2.04 -45.11
N GLY A 69 -32.50 -1.35 -45.41
CA GLY A 69 -33.84 -1.74 -44.97
C GLY A 69 -34.79 -1.80 -46.15
N GLY A 70 -35.57 -2.87 -46.23
CA GLY A 70 -36.70 -3.00 -47.13
C GLY A 70 -37.98 -3.13 -46.32
N ASN A 71 -38.98 -2.29 -46.59
CA ASN A 71 -40.28 -2.36 -45.93
C ASN A 71 -41.37 -2.49 -46.99
N VAL A 72 -42.30 -3.40 -46.75
CA VAL A 72 -43.50 -3.57 -47.57
C VAL A 72 -44.68 -3.18 -46.69
N TYR A 73 -45.39 -2.13 -47.09
CA TYR A 73 -46.60 -1.69 -46.41
C TYR A 73 -47.81 -2.14 -47.22
N HIS A 74 -48.71 -2.86 -46.55
CA HIS A 74 -50.03 -3.21 -47.06
C HIS A 74 -51.06 -2.45 -46.23
N ASP A 75 -51.90 -1.67 -46.90
CA ASP A 75 -52.98 -0.91 -46.27
C ASP A 75 -54.31 -1.36 -46.89
N ASP A 76 -55.17 -1.94 -46.05
CA ASP A 76 -56.48 -2.46 -46.44
C ASP A 76 -57.56 -1.41 -46.14
N GLU A 77 -57.47 -0.25 -46.80
CA GLU A 77 -58.55 0.74 -46.77
C GLU A 77 -59.56 0.47 -47.90
N VAL A 78 -60.86 0.52 -47.55
CA VAL A 78 -62.01 -0.02 -48.30
C VAL A 78 -62.23 0.61 -49.69
N ALA A 79 -61.40 1.57 -50.13
CA ALA A 79 -61.57 2.27 -51.40
C ALA A 79 -60.42 2.15 -52.41
N ALA A 80 -59.20 1.73 -52.04
CA ALA A 80 -58.13 1.48 -53.01
C ALA A 80 -56.97 0.69 -52.38
N GLN A 81 -56.64 -0.46 -52.98
CA GLN A 81 -55.50 -1.27 -52.55
C GLN A 81 -54.19 -0.65 -53.06
N HIS A 82 -53.35 -0.17 -52.14
CA HIS A 82 -52.05 0.41 -52.47
C HIS A 82 -50.91 -0.39 -51.84
N ASN A 83 -50.11 -1.05 -52.67
CA ASN A 83 -48.88 -1.70 -52.24
C ASN A 83 -47.71 -0.73 -52.39
N THR A 84 -47.10 -0.33 -51.28
CA THR A 84 -45.90 0.51 -51.30
C THR A 84 -44.71 -0.31 -50.84
N THR A 85 -43.73 -0.49 -51.73
CA THR A 85 -42.42 -1.06 -51.41
C THR A 85 -41.42 0.08 -51.32
N SER A 86 -40.76 0.23 -50.17
CA SER A 86 -39.70 1.22 -50.01
C SER A 86 -38.38 0.54 -49.65
N PHE A 87 -37.31 1.03 -50.27
CA PHE A 87 -35.94 0.65 -49.99
C PHE A 87 -35.19 1.87 -49.48
N SER A 88 -34.55 1.75 -48.32
CA SER A 88 -33.75 2.82 -47.75
C SER A 88 -32.31 2.37 -47.51
N LEU A 89 -31.39 3.26 -47.87
CA LEU A 89 -29.97 3.16 -47.57
C LEU A 89 -29.61 4.36 -46.68
N GLY A 90 -29.34 4.08 -45.41
CA GLY A 90 -28.98 5.11 -44.43
C GLY A 90 -27.49 5.03 -44.10
N ILE A 91 -26.78 6.16 -44.23
CA ILE A 91 -25.43 6.34 -43.69
C ILE A 91 -25.53 7.35 -42.54
N THR A 92 -25.21 6.93 -41.32
CA THR A 92 -25.24 7.80 -40.14
C THR A 92 -23.89 7.72 -39.44
N LYS A 93 -23.31 8.88 -39.05
CA LYS A 93 -22.12 9.08 -38.16
C LYS A 93 -20.80 9.66 -38.75
N TRP A 94 -20.73 10.19 -39.98
CA TRP A 94 -19.44 10.64 -40.54
C TRP A 94 -18.78 11.87 -39.87
N PHE A 95 -19.53 12.84 -39.33
CA PHE A 95 -19.01 14.21 -39.10
C PHE A 95 -18.55 14.57 -37.66
N SER A 96 -18.73 13.75 -36.62
CA SER A 96 -18.35 14.11 -35.22
C SER A 96 -17.36 13.15 -34.54
N GLN A 97 -16.73 12.27 -35.31
CA GLN A 97 -16.03 11.09 -34.79
C GLN A 97 -14.59 11.37 -34.32
N GLY A 98 -13.90 12.37 -34.90
CA GLY A 98 -12.55 12.76 -34.47
C GLY A 98 -12.51 13.24 -33.01
N ASN A 99 -13.49 14.06 -32.61
CA ASN A 99 -13.61 14.54 -31.23
C ASN A 99 -13.90 13.39 -30.25
N ARG A 100 -14.67 12.37 -30.67
CA ARG A 100 -14.96 11.19 -29.84
C ARG A 100 -13.71 10.35 -29.56
N ILE A 101 -12.88 10.13 -30.59
CA ILE A 101 -11.60 9.41 -30.43
C ILE A 101 -10.66 10.20 -29.51
N GLN A 102 -10.57 11.52 -29.70
CA GLN A 102 -9.76 12.39 -28.85
C GLN A 102 -10.22 12.32 -27.38
N MET A 103 -11.53 12.44 -27.12
CA MET A 103 -12.08 12.29 -25.77
C MET A 103 -11.80 10.91 -25.14
N ALA A 104 -11.86 9.84 -25.92
CA ALA A 104 -11.53 8.50 -25.44
C ALA A 104 -10.04 8.38 -25.07
N LYS A 105 -9.15 8.96 -25.87
CA LYS A 105 -7.70 9.00 -25.60
C LYS A 105 -7.39 9.83 -24.35
N GLU A 106 -8.02 10.99 -24.20
CA GLU A 106 -7.88 11.82 -23.00
C GLU A 106 -8.38 11.09 -21.75
N SER A 107 -9.49 10.35 -21.85
CA SER A 107 -10.01 9.54 -20.76
C SER A 107 -9.02 8.43 -20.34
N LEU A 108 -8.35 7.79 -21.31
CA LEU A 108 -7.28 6.83 -21.05
C LEU A 108 -6.07 7.47 -20.35
N GLU A 109 -5.62 8.63 -20.82
CA GLU A 109 -4.50 9.36 -20.20
C GLU A 109 -4.83 9.81 -18.78
N ILE A 110 -6.07 10.26 -18.52
CA ILE A 110 -6.56 10.54 -17.16
C ILE A 110 -6.50 9.29 -16.28
N ALA A 111 -6.90 8.12 -16.80
CA ALA A 111 -6.86 6.86 -16.05
C ALA A 111 -5.42 6.45 -15.69
N LYS A 112 -4.47 6.60 -16.62
CA LYS A 112 -3.03 6.35 -16.37
C LYS A 112 -2.46 7.33 -15.34
N ALA A 113 -2.74 8.63 -15.49
CA ALA A 113 -2.28 9.65 -14.55
C ALA A 113 -2.82 9.40 -13.13
N ARG A 114 -4.05 8.88 -12.99
CA ARG A 114 -4.59 8.46 -11.70
C ARG A 114 -3.82 7.28 -11.09
N LEU A 115 -3.42 6.30 -11.89
CA LEU A 115 -2.59 5.19 -11.42
C LEU A 115 -1.22 5.68 -10.94
N ASP A 116 -0.57 6.55 -11.71
CA ASP A 116 0.73 7.10 -11.34
C ASP A 116 0.65 7.95 -10.07
N LEU A 117 -0.40 8.77 -9.94
CA LEU A 117 -0.66 9.53 -8.72
C LEU A 117 -0.86 8.61 -7.52
N LEU A 118 -1.63 7.53 -7.65
CA LEU A 118 -1.84 6.57 -6.58
C LEU A 118 -0.51 5.89 -6.18
N LYS A 119 0.33 5.50 -7.14
CA LYS A 119 1.64 4.91 -6.87
C LYS A 119 2.54 5.86 -6.09
N LEU A 120 2.60 7.13 -6.51
CA LEU A 120 3.37 8.17 -5.81
C LEU A 120 2.83 8.43 -4.40
N GLN A 121 1.51 8.43 -4.22
CA GLN A 121 0.89 8.59 -2.90
C GLN A 121 1.24 7.41 -1.98
N LEU A 122 1.15 6.19 -2.50
CA LEU A 122 1.49 4.97 -1.77
C LEU A 122 2.98 4.93 -1.41
N GLU A 123 3.85 5.34 -2.33
CA GLU A 123 5.29 5.43 -2.09
C GLU A 123 5.61 6.42 -0.97
N ASN A 124 5.04 7.62 -1.02
CA ASN A 124 5.22 8.64 0.01
C ASN A 124 4.68 8.16 1.37
N GLU A 125 3.50 7.53 1.38
CA GLU A 125 2.89 7.04 2.63
C GLU A 125 3.71 5.90 3.24
N ILE A 126 4.12 4.91 2.44
CA ILE A 126 4.96 3.81 2.91
C ILE A 126 6.29 4.34 3.45
N SER A 127 6.94 5.26 2.73
CA SER A 127 8.21 5.86 3.14
C SER A 127 8.06 6.59 4.47
N SER A 128 7.03 7.43 4.62
CA SER A 128 6.75 8.14 5.87
C SER A 128 6.50 7.20 7.05
N VAL A 129 5.66 6.17 6.87
CA VAL A 129 5.36 5.21 7.95
C VAL A 129 6.58 4.35 8.28
N TYR A 130 7.43 4.04 7.29
CA TYR A 130 8.69 3.34 7.50
C TYR A 130 9.67 4.17 8.32
N GLU A 131 9.80 5.47 8.02
CA GLU A 131 10.62 6.38 8.81
C GLU A 131 10.12 6.47 10.26
N ASP A 132 8.79 6.55 10.47
CA ASP A 132 8.19 6.52 11.81
C ASP A 132 8.49 5.20 12.55
N TYR A 133 8.50 4.08 11.85
CA TYR A 133 8.88 2.77 12.41
C TYR A 133 10.35 2.75 12.85
N VAL A 134 11.26 3.19 11.99
CA VAL A 134 12.69 3.29 12.29
C VAL A 134 12.95 4.26 13.44
N LEU A 135 12.25 5.40 13.46
CA LEU A 135 12.34 6.38 14.55
C LEU A 135 11.87 5.77 15.88
N SER A 136 10.75 5.04 15.87
CA SER A 136 10.23 4.35 17.07
C SER A 136 11.22 3.30 17.60
N LEU A 137 11.91 2.57 16.70
CA LEU A 137 12.97 1.63 17.09
C LEU A 137 14.13 2.34 17.79
N LYS A 138 14.64 3.42 17.21
CA LYS A 138 15.74 4.21 17.79
C LYS A 138 15.35 4.82 19.13
N LYS A 139 14.13 5.37 19.25
CA LYS A 139 13.61 5.90 20.52
C LYS A 139 13.50 4.80 21.57
N LEU A 140 12.97 3.63 21.21
CA LEU A 140 12.87 2.49 22.12
C LEU A 140 14.25 2.05 22.64
N GLU A 141 15.26 2.04 21.78
CA GLU A 141 16.64 1.75 22.19
C GLU A 141 17.18 2.79 23.17
N ILE A 142 17.00 4.08 22.87
CA ILE A 142 17.40 5.18 23.77
C ILE A 142 16.70 5.06 25.13
N GLN A 143 15.38 4.80 25.15
CA GLN A 143 14.63 4.68 26.41
C GLN A 143 15.06 3.47 27.23
N LYS A 144 15.42 2.35 26.60
CA LYS A 144 16.00 1.20 27.30
C LYS A 144 17.34 1.55 27.96
N ARG A 145 18.22 2.25 27.25
CA ARG A 145 19.50 2.70 27.83
C ARG A 145 19.29 3.66 29.01
N ASN A 146 18.32 4.57 28.89
CA ASN A 146 17.96 5.49 29.98
C ASN A 146 17.37 4.75 31.18
N TYR A 147 16.54 3.74 30.93
CA TYR A 147 16.01 2.86 31.96
C TYR A 147 17.12 2.15 32.73
N ASP A 148 18.08 1.54 32.03
CA ASP A 148 19.20 0.84 32.67
C ASP A 148 20.06 1.78 33.54
N ALA A 149 20.33 2.99 33.06
CA ALA A 149 21.03 4.02 33.82
C ALA A 149 20.23 4.48 35.06
N SER A 150 18.91 4.65 34.92
CA SER A 150 18.02 5.03 36.01
C SER A 150 17.89 3.90 37.05
N LEU A 151 17.88 2.65 36.61
CA LEU A 151 17.85 1.46 37.46
C LEU A 151 19.12 1.37 38.31
N ALA A 152 20.29 1.61 37.71
CA ALA A 152 21.55 1.68 38.46
C ALA A 152 21.54 2.79 39.52
N THR A 153 20.98 3.96 39.18
CA THR A 153 20.82 5.09 40.10
C THR A 153 19.88 4.73 41.26
N PHE A 154 18.71 4.17 40.96
CA PHE A 154 17.74 3.70 41.95
C PHE A 154 18.37 2.67 42.90
N ASN A 155 19.09 1.69 42.37
CA ASN A 155 19.76 0.67 43.18
C ASN A 155 20.85 1.25 44.09
N THR A 156 21.56 2.28 43.63
CA THR A 156 22.56 2.99 44.44
C THR A 156 21.88 3.75 45.57
N MET A 157 20.83 4.52 45.27
CA MET A 157 20.06 5.25 46.27
C MET A 157 19.40 4.32 47.30
N LYS A 158 18.87 3.18 46.85
CA LYS A 158 18.30 2.16 47.75
C LYS A 158 19.29 1.68 48.80
N LYS A 159 20.56 1.48 48.41
CA LYS A 159 21.64 1.10 49.34
C LYS A 159 21.95 2.21 50.34
N MET A 160 22.11 3.44 49.84
CA MET A 160 22.40 4.62 50.67
C MET A 160 21.26 4.94 51.65
N LEU A 161 20.01 4.69 51.28
CA LEU A 161 18.87 4.85 52.18
C LEU A 161 18.93 3.84 53.33
N GLY A 162 19.34 2.60 53.03
CA GLY A 162 19.50 1.54 54.03
C GLY A 162 20.62 1.81 55.04
N THR A 163 21.62 2.60 54.67
CA THR A 163 22.69 3.08 55.57
C THR A 163 22.35 4.41 56.25
N GLY A 164 21.25 5.07 55.87
CA GLY A 164 20.83 6.37 56.41
C GLY A 164 21.51 7.58 55.76
N ASP A 165 22.26 7.39 54.67
CA ASP A 165 23.07 8.42 54.00
C ASP A 165 22.25 9.34 53.08
N ILE A 166 21.01 8.98 52.75
CA ILE A 166 20.09 9.80 51.97
C ILE A 166 18.70 9.83 52.59
N SER A 167 17.92 10.85 52.25
CA SER A 167 16.54 11.00 52.67
C SER A 167 15.56 10.20 51.79
N PRO A 168 14.39 9.78 52.31
CA PRO A 168 13.38 9.02 51.56
C PRO A 168 12.87 9.72 50.29
N ASP A 169 12.81 11.06 50.25
CA ASP A 169 12.37 11.83 49.09
C ASP A 169 13.29 11.66 47.86
N ARG A 170 14.60 11.48 48.09
CA ARG A 170 15.58 11.21 47.02
C ARG A 170 15.32 9.85 46.39
N MET A 171 14.98 8.86 47.21
CA MET A 171 14.59 7.52 46.75
C MET A 171 13.29 7.55 45.94
N ILE A 172 12.28 8.27 46.40
CA ILE A 172 11.02 8.46 45.67
C ILE A 172 11.27 9.12 44.31
N SER A 173 12.15 10.13 44.27
CA SER A 173 12.50 10.82 43.01
C SER A 173 13.18 9.88 42.00
N ALA A 174 14.07 8.99 42.47
CA ALA A 174 14.68 7.97 41.62
C ALA A 174 13.67 6.92 41.14
N GLN A 175 12.75 6.49 42.01
CA GLN A 175 11.66 5.59 41.63
C GLN A 175 10.75 6.21 40.57
N ASN A 176 10.39 7.49 40.71
CA ASN A 176 9.58 8.21 39.73
C ASN A 176 10.30 8.31 38.38
N SER A 177 11.60 8.57 38.39
CA SER A 177 12.42 8.61 37.17
C SER A 177 12.44 7.25 36.47
N LEU A 178 12.62 6.17 37.24
CA LEU A 178 12.61 4.80 36.71
C LEU A 178 11.27 4.46 36.07
N ALA A 179 10.16 4.73 36.78
CA ALA A 179 8.80 4.51 36.31
C ALA A 179 8.48 5.32 35.04
N GLN A 180 9.00 6.54 34.93
CA GLN A 180 8.84 7.37 33.73
C GLN A 180 9.51 6.76 32.50
N TYR A 181 10.70 6.17 32.65
CA TYR A 181 11.37 5.46 31.55
C TYR A 181 10.65 4.16 31.18
N GLU A 182 10.12 3.41 32.16
CA GLU A 182 9.27 2.24 31.89
C GLU A 182 8.02 2.62 31.07
N GLN A 183 7.33 3.69 31.48
CA GLN A 183 6.18 4.20 30.75
C GLN A 183 6.57 4.60 29.31
N SER A 184 7.70 5.29 29.15
CA SER A 184 8.19 5.74 27.85
C SER A 184 8.56 4.55 26.94
N ILE A 185 9.13 3.47 27.49
CA ILE A 185 9.37 2.21 26.77
C ILE A 185 8.06 1.62 26.26
N GLU A 186 7.01 1.58 27.07
CA GLU A 186 5.71 1.03 26.67
C GLU A 186 5.03 1.88 25.58
N ILE A 187 5.15 3.21 25.66
CA ILE A 187 4.68 4.12 24.61
C ILE A 187 5.40 3.83 23.28
N GLU A 188 6.73 3.72 23.29
CA GLU A 188 7.48 3.47 22.04
C GLU A 188 7.28 2.04 21.51
N ARG A 189 7.04 1.05 22.38
CA ARG A 189 6.59 -0.30 21.97
C ARG A 189 5.23 -0.23 21.29
N ALA A 190 4.29 0.57 21.81
CA ALA A 190 2.99 0.77 21.18
C ALA A 190 3.12 1.48 19.83
N ASN A 191 3.94 2.52 19.73
CA ASN A 191 4.22 3.22 18.47
C ASN A 191 4.82 2.28 17.42
N LYS A 192 5.84 1.50 17.79
CA LYS A 192 6.44 0.46 16.93
C LYS A 192 5.38 -0.51 16.41
N ARG A 193 4.48 -1.01 17.29
CA ARG A 193 3.40 -1.94 16.88
C ARG A 193 2.41 -1.25 15.94
N LYS A 194 2.08 0.02 16.20
CA LYS A 194 1.16 0.80 15.38
C LYS A 194 1.71 1.02 13.96
N THR A 195 2.96 1.47 13.85
CA THR A 195 3.61 1.72 12.55
C THR A 195 3.81 0.43 11.77
N MET A 196 4.22 -0.66 12.43
CA MET A 196 4.31 -1.99 11.80
C MET A 196 2.96 -2.48 11.26
N ARG A 197 1.88 -2.31 12.02
CA ARG A 197 0.53 -2.67 11.54
C ARG A 197 0.14 -1.86 10.31
N LYS A 198 0.38 -0.54 10.34
CA LYS A 198 0.08 0.34 9.21
C LYS A 198 0.89 -0.04 7.97
N LEU A 199 2.17 -0.40 8.12
CA LEU A 199 2.97 -0.94 7.00
C LEU A 199 2.38 -2.23 6.42
N LYS A 200 1.93 -3.16 7.27
CA LYS A 200 1.27 -4.39 6.80
C LYS A 200 0.00 -4.10 6.01
N GLU A 201 -0.80 -3.14 6.47
CA GLU A 201 -2.02 -2.69 5.80
C GLU A 201 -1.72 -2.09 4.42
N LEU A 202 -0.75 -1.17 4.33
CA LEU A 202 -0.37 -0.51 3.06
C LEU A 202 0.23 -1.48 2.02
N VAL A 203 0.94 -2.50 2.50
CA VAL A 203 1.61 -3.49 1.65
C VAL A 203 0.67 -4.65 1.26
N GLY A 204 -0.56 -4.67 1.78
CA GLY A 204 -1.59 -5.63 1.42
C GLY A 204 -1.33 -7.07 1.88
N GLY A 205 -0.60 -7.29 2.98
CA GLY A 205 -0.29 -8.64 3.44
C GLY A 205 0.62 -8.78 4.67
N GLN A 206 1.11 -10.01 4.91
CA GLN A 206 2.04 -10.30 6.01
C GLN A 206 3.46 -9.78 5.70
N LEU A 207 3.99 -8.98 6.63
CA LEU A 207 5.42 -8.71 6.80
C LEU A 207 5.98 -9.61 7.90
#